data_AF-A0A9E1AQ85-F1
#
_entry.id   AF-A0A9E1AQ85-F1
#
_cell.length_a   1.000
_cell.length_b   1.000
_cell.length_c   1.000
_cell.angle_alpha   90.00
_cell.angle_beta   90.00
_cell.angle_gamma   90.00
#
_symmetry.space_group_name_H-M   'P 1'
#
loop_
_entity.id
_entity.type
_entity.pdbx_description
1 polymer ?
#
loop_
_entity_poly.entity_id
_entity_poly.type
_entity_poly.pdbx_seq_one_letter_code
_entity_poly.pdbx_strand_id
1 'polypeptide(L)'
;MARKPVTDGGKREKIVVAAMKCFLEKGYDGTSIRAIMKKAGGEVGLFYYYFNNKDDVFDKALDLFFASYQNSFAEITDSAYRDPFRALTRFFEYMKAETVRFRDKYAANIHRTVRWAIRERTLTIVTPYIRQIIGVLAELGATPPLNLDVAAVMLAHGVGSMILHEDSEWVEQITAEVQKAVHLIMGLEPEYAELMFPVSPMQKDISSLVKLAEGMKQYFPGFEQSEFETQLKAKAENHEVLAIRHRENAVGCIAFSHEKNEIDFLAVDPEYRRSGIASRLLITAMSEFSAGTEVSVVTYREGDSLGTEARRFYQKSGFHDGELLTAFGYPCQRLIGKVPSSVLKVN
;
A
#
# COMPACT_ATOMS: atom_id res chain seq x y z
N MET A 1 -54.98 2.76 17.30
CA MET A 1 -54.12 2.58 16.11
C MET A 1 -52.66 2.72 16.54
N ALA A 2 -51.91 1.63 16.54
CA ALA A 2 -50.47 1.66 16.83
C ALA A 2 -49.71 2.29 15.66
N ARG A 3 -48.96 3.37 15.91
CA ARG A 3 -48.05 3.97 14.94
C ARG A 3 -46.90 2.98 14.70
N LYS A 4 -46.75 2.51 13.46
CA LYS A 4 -45.56 1.77 13.00
C LYS A 4 -44.30 2.62 13.24
N PRO A 5 -43.17 2.04 13.70
CA PRO A 5 -41.91 2.76 13.83
C PRO A 5 -41.41 3.07 12.42
N VAL A 6 -41.51 4.33 12.02
CA VAL A 6 -40.78 4.86 10.87
C VAL A 6 -39.33 4.98 11.33
N THR A 7 -38.44 4.24 10.68
CA THR A 7 -36.99 4.17 10.91
C THR A 7 -36.38 5.55 11.23
N ASP A 8 -36.10 5.80 12.51
CA ASP A 8 -35.65 7.08 13.08
C ASP A 8 -34.30 7.56 12.48
N GLY A 9 -33.45 6.61 12.07
CA GLY A 9 -32.14 6.88 11.46
C GLY A 9 -32.19 7.77 10.22
N GLY A 10 -33.25 7.67 9.40
CA GLY A 10 -33.34 8.40 8.14
C GLY A 10 -33.54 9.91 8.31
N LYS A 11 -34.12 10.38 9.43
CA LYS A 11 -34.29 11.82 9.68
C LYS A 11 -33.02 12.44 10.24
N ARG A 12 -32.39 11.76 11.20
CA ARG A 12 -31.10 12.16 11.76
C ARG A 12 -30.04 12.27 10.66
N GLU A 13 -29.92 11.26 9.80
CA GLU A 13 -28.95 11.24 8.71
C GLU A 13 -29.20 12.36 7.68
N LYS A 14 -30.46 12.65 7.33
CA LYS A 14 -30.80 13.79 6.47
C LYS A 14 -30.33 15.13 7.05
N ILE A 15 -30.45 15.32 8.36
CA ILE A 15 -29.97 16.53 9.04
C ILE A 15 -28.43 16.60 8.94
N VAL A 16 -27.72 15.51 9.19
CA VAL A 16 -26.24 15.46 9.09
C VAL A 16 -25.77 15.75 7.66
N VAL A 17 -26.39 15.14 6.65
CA VAL A 17 -26.05 15.38 5.23
C VAL A 17 -26.33 16.82 4.84
N ALA A 18 -27.46 17.39 5.26
CA ALA A 18 -27.78 18.79 5.02
C ALA A 18 -26.78 19.73 5.71
N ALA A 19 -26.39 19.41 6.94
CA ALA A 19 -25.40 20.15 7.71
C ALA A 19 -24.05 20.16 6.99
N MET A 20 -23.55 18.99 6.56
CA MET A 20 -22.27 18.90 5.84
C MET A 20 -22.26 19.77 4.58
N LYS A 21 -23.34 19.75 3.79
CA LYS A 21 -23.47 20.62 2.61
C LYS A 21 -23.46 22.11 2.99
N CYS A 22 -24.17 22.51 4.05
CA CYS A 22 -24.14 23.89 4.52
C CYS A 22 -22.74 24.31 4.98
N PHE A 23 -22.06 23.47 5.76
CA PHE A 23 -20.73 23.75 6.26
C PHE A 23 -19.70 23.87 5.12
N LEU A 24 -19.73 22.96 4.15
CA LEU A 24 -18.86 23.04 2.96
C LEU A 24 -19.03 24.38 2.24
N GLU A 25 -20.28 24.85 2.05
CA GLU A 25 -20.57 26.09 1.31
C GLU A 25 -20.27 27.37 2.12
N LYS A 26 -20.63 27.41 3.40
CA LYS A 26 -20.68 28.66 4.20
C LYS A 26 -19.71 28.69 5.37
N GLY A 27 -18.98 27.61 5.59
CA GLY A 27 -18.18 27.43 6.78
C GLY A 27 -19.02 27.16 8.03
N TYR A 28 -18.31 26.93 9.15
CA TYR A 28 -18.93 26.71 10.45
C TYR A 28 -19.70 27.95 10.93
N ASP A 29 -19.07 29.13 10.98
CA ASP A 29 -19.68 30.36 11.49
C ASP A 29 -20.83 30.87 10.62
N GLY A 30 -20.69 30.76 9.29
CA GLY A 30 -21.73 31.17 8.33
C GLY A 30 -22.93 30.24 8.26
N THR A 31 -22.90 29.10 8.98
CA THR A 31 -23.99 28.12 9.01
C THR A 31 -24.78 28.23 10.32
N SER A 32 -26.10 28.40 10.20
CA SER A 32 -27.03 28.39 11.33
C SER A 32 -27.86 27.11 11.37
N ILE A 33 -28.28 26.69 12.58
CA ILE A 33 -29.18 25.54 12.77
C ILE A 33 -30.45 25.69 11.91
N ARG A 34 -31.01 26.90 11.82
CA ARG A 34 -32.18 27.18 10.98
C ARG A 34 -31.90 26.94 9.49
N ALA A 35 -30.72 27.30 8.99
CA ALA A 35 -30.34 27.04 7.60
C ALA A 35 -30.16 25.55 7.33
N ILE A 36 -29.55 24.81 8.26
CA ILE A 36 -29.41 23.34 8.19
C ILE A 36 -30.78 22.69 8.11
N MET A 37 -31.67 23.02 9.05
CA MET A 37 -33.01 22.42 9.11
C MET A 37 -33.86 22.77 7.90
N LYS A 38 -33.75 24.01 7.40
CA LYS A 38 -34.37 24.39 6.12
C LYS A 38 -33.87 23.53 4.96
N LYS A 39 -32.56 23.27 4.86
CA LYS A 39 -31.96 22.42 3.82
C LYS A 39 -32.33 20.94 3.99
N ALA A 40 -32.53 20.48 5.23
CA ALA A 40 -33.00 19.13 5.55
C ALA A 40 -34.52 18.93 5.35
N GLY A 41 -35.28 20.01 5.12
CA GLY A 41 -36.74 19.97 5.02
C GLY A 41 -37.44 19.69 6.35
N GLY A 42 -36.82 20.09 7.48
CA GLY A 42 -37.33 19.88 8.83
C GLY A 42 -37.47 21.18 9.63
N GLU A 43 -38.18 21.09 10.76
CA GLU A 43 -38.36 22.20 11.70
C GLU A 43 -37.23 22.27 12.74
N VAL A 44 -36.94 23.46 13.25
CA VAL A 44 -35.84 23.67 14.23
C VAL A 44 -36.02 22.83 15.50
N GLY A 45 -37.25 22.61 15.98
CA GLY A 45 -37.48 21.76 17.16
C GLY A 45 -36.98 20.32 16.98
N LEU A 46 -37.02 19.79 15.76
CA LEU A 46 -36.51 18.45 15.45
C LEU A 46 -34.99 18.36 15.57
N PHE A 47 -34.27 19.47 15.39
CA PHE A 47 -32.82 19.50 15.56
C PHE A 47 -32.42 19.13 16.99
N TYR A 48 -33.03 19.80 17.97
CA TYR A 48 -32.73 19.64 19.39
C TYR A 48 -33.17 18.30 19.97
N TYR A 49 -33.96 17.53 19.21
CA TYR A 49 -34.23 16.12 19.54
C TYR A 49 -33.02 15.22 19.26
N TYR A 50 -32.20 15.53 18.26
CA TYR A 50 -31.06 14.69 17.83
C TYR A 50 -29.68 15.23 18.21
N PHE A 51 -29.54 16.55 18.36
CA PHE A 51 -28.26 17.23 18.57
C PHE A 51 -28.41 18.31 19.63
N ASN A 52 -27.45 18.47 20.54
CA ASN A 52 -27.56 19.47 21.59
C ASN A 52 -27.22 20.87 21.06
N ASN A 53 -26.29 20.96 20.10
CA ASN A 53 -25.77 22.22 19.58
C ASN A 53 -25.19 22.06 18.16
N LYS A 54 -24.60 23.14 17.63
CA LYS A 54 -24.01 23.17 16.29
C LYS A 54 -22.69 22.37 16.19
N ASP A 55 -21.93 22.23 17.28
CA ASP A 55 -20.71 21.42 17.34
C ASP A 55 -21.06 19.94 17.17
N ASP A 56 -22.07 19.44 17.89
CA ASP A 56 -22.51 18.04 17.82
C ASP A 56 -22.84 17.61 16.38
N VAL A 57 -23.57 18.44 15.64
CA VAL A 57 -23.91 18.14 14.24
C VAL A 57 -22.73 18.34 13.30
N PHE A 58 -21.80 19.24 13.62
CA PHE A 58 -20.57 19.44 12.86
C PHE A 58 -19.65 18.22 12.97
N ASP A 59 -19.42 17.72 14.19
CA ASP A 59 -18.64 16.50 14.43
C ASP A 59 -19.27 15.31 13.73
N LYS A 60 -20.60 15.14 13.80
CA LYS A 60 -21.28 14.06 13.09
C LYS A 60 -21.24 14.21 11.58
N ALA A 61 -21.23 15.43 11.07
CA ALA A 61 -21.05 15.70 9.64
C ALA A 61 -19.63 15.31 9.18
N LEU A 62 -18.61 15.62 9.98
CA LEU A 62 -17.23 15.20 9.70
C LEU A 62 -17.07 13.68 9.83
N ASP A 63 -17.62 13.04 10.86
CA ASP A 63 -17.60 11.58 11.02
C ASP A 63 -18.18 10.89 9.77
N LEU A 64 -19.35 11.34 9.30
CA LEU A 64 -19.97 10.81 8.09
C LEU A 64 -19.13 11.08 6.84
N PHE A 65 -18.50 12.25 6.74
CA PHE A 65 -17.62 12.59 5.63
C PHE A 65 -16.38 11.69 5.59
N PHE A 66 -15.80 11.34 6.74
CA PHE A 66 -14.59 10.53 6.83
C PHE A 66 -14.83 9.02 6.82
N ALA A 67 -16.05 8.54 6.99
CA ALA A 67 -16.36 7.11 7.07
C ALA A 67 -15.80 6.29 5.90
N SER A 68 -15.94 6.77 4.65
CA SER A 68 -15.39 6.06 3.48
C SER A 68 -13.86 6.06 3.47
N TYR A 69 -13.24 7.17 3.86
CA TYR A 69 -11.78 7.28 3.93
C TYR A 69 -11.19 6.36 5.00
N GLN A 70 -11.84 6.27 6.16
CA GLN A 70 -11.44 5.37 7.23
C GLN A 70 -11.49 3.90 6.81
N ASN A 71 -12.51 3.50 6.04
CA ASN A 71 -12.58 2.13 5.49
C ASN A 71 -11.40 1.85 4.57
N SER A 72 -11.10 2.75 3.63
CA SER A 72 -9.94 2.58 2.74
C SER A 72 -8.60 2.58 3.49
N PHE A 73 -8.43 3.45 4.49
CA PHE A 73 -7.23 3.44 5.33
C PHE A 73 -7.09 2.13 6.13
N ALA A 74 -8.20 1.60 6.64
CA ALA A 74 -8.20 0.31 7.32
C ALA A 74 -7.80 -0.82 6.37
N GLU A 75 -8.38 -0.88 5.17
CA GLU A 75 -8.03 -1.89 4.15
C GLU A 75 -6.55 -1.86 3.77
N ILE A 76 -5.99 -0.65 3.53
CA ILE A 76 -4.57 -0.49 3.21
C ILE A 76 -3.70 -0.93 4.39
N THR A 77 -4.09 -0.58 5.61
CA THR A 77 -3.35 -0.94 6.82
C THR A 77 -3.39 -2.43 7.09
N ASP A 78 -4.54 -3.08 6.92
CA ASP A 78 -4.70 -4.52 7.07
C ASP A 78 -3.88 -5.27 6.00
N SER A 79 -3.75 -4.70 4.80
CA SER A 79 -2.87 -5.26 3.76
C SER A 79 -1.40 -5.27 4.15
N ALA A 80 -0.96 -4.45 5.12
CA ALA A 80 0.41 -4.45 5.62
C ALA A 80 0.80 -5.79 6.28
N TYR A 81 -0.18 -6.53 6.81
CA TYR A 81 0.05 -7.89 7.30
C TYR A 81 0.27 -8.90 6.19
N ARG A 82 0.24 -8.53 4.91
CA ARG A 82 0.63 -9.41 3.79
C ARG A 82 1.75 -8.79 2.96
N ASP A 83 1.69 -7.48 2.75
CA ASP A 83 2.67 -6.69 2.01
C ASP A 83 3.25 -5.54 2.86
N PRO A 84 4.05 -5.86 3.88
CA PRO A 84 4.56 -4.86 4.80
C PRO A 84 5.48 -3.85 4.10
N PHE A 85 6.27 -4.30 3.13
CA PHE A 85 7.30 -3.49 2.49
C PHE A 85 6.73 -2.36 1.61
N ARG A 86 5.52 -2.51 1.05
CA ARG A 86 4.89 -1.42 0.27
C ARG A 86 3.78 -0.67 1.02
N ALA A 87 3.46 -1.08 2.26
CA ALA A 87 2.32 -0.54 3.00
C ALA A 87 2.37 0.99 3.21
N LEU A 88 3.50 1.54 3.69
CA LEU A 88 3.63 2.99 3.88
C LEU A 88 3.54 3.75 2.54
N THR A 89 4.21 3.25 1.50
CA THR A 89 4.18 3.84 0.17
C THR A 89 2.75 3.89 -0.38
N ARG A 90 2.04 2.75 -0.36
CA ARG A 90 0.64 2.65 -0.78
C ARG A 90 -0.27 3.57 0.04
N PHE A 91 -0.01 3.71 1.34
CA PHE A 91 -0.76 4.61 2.21
C PHE A 91 -0.61 6.08 1.79
N PHE A 92 0.61 6.55 1.56
CA PHE A 92 0.87 7.92 1.11
C PHE A 92 0.42 8.17 -0.33
N GLU A 93 0.55 7.20 -1.23
CA GLU A 93 0.03 7.26 -2.59
C GLU A 93 -1.49 7.41 -2.60
N TYR A 94 -2.20 6.63 -1.78
CA TYR A 94 -3.64 6.77 -1.60
C TYR A 94 -4.01 8.17 -1.11
N MET A 95 -3.33 8.69 -0.07
CA MET A 95 -3.57 10.04 0.43
C MET A 95 -3.34 11.11 -0.66
N LYS A 96 -2.27 10.97 -1.46
CA LYS A 96 -1.97 11.89 -2.56
C LYS A 96 -3.06 11.86 -3.61
N ALA A 97 -3.44 10.68 -4.08
CA ALA A 97 -4.50 10.49 -5.08
C ALA A 97 -5.85 11.05 -4.59
N GLU A 98 -6.21 10.78 -3.34
CA GLU A 98 -7.48 11.25 -2.79
C GLU A 98 -7.48 12.76 -2.51
N THR A 99 -6.33 13.33 -2.17
CA THR A 99 -6.19 14.79 -2.05
C THR A 99 -6.44 15.49 -3.38
N VAL A 100 -5.94 14.93 -4.49
CA VAL A 100 -6.23 15.43 -5.85
C VAL A 100 -7.73 15.34 -6.14
N ARG A 101 -8.34 14.17 -5.94
CA ARG A 101 -9.79 13.96 -6.16
C ARG A 101 -10.65 14.90 -5.31
N PHE A 102 -10.27 15.12 -4.05
CA PHE A 102 -10.95 16.03 -3.16
C PHE A 102 -10.88 17.47 -3.67
N ARG A 103 -9.70 17.92 -4.14
CA ARG A 103 -9.52 19.27 -4.73
C ARG A 103 -10.40 19.42 -5.97
N ASP A 104 -10.39 18.47 -6.88
CA ASP A 104 -11.21 18.52 -8.10
C ASP A 104 -12.70 18.65 -7.78
N LYS A 105 -13.17 17.94 -6.75
CA LYS A 105 -14.57 17.93 -6.36
C LYS A 105 -15.01 19.18 -5.57
N TYR A 106 -14.14 19.75 -4.74
CA TYR A 106 -14.54 20.72 -3.72
C TYR A 106 -13.84 22.08 -3.81
N ALA A 107 -12.69 22.23 -4.47
CA ALA A 107 -11.82 23.41 -4.34
C ALA A 107 -12.50 24.74 -4.69
N ALA A 108 -13.41 24.75 -5.66
CA ALA A 108 -14.13 25.94 -6.10
C ALA A 108 -15.15 26.47 -5.07
N ASN A 109 -15.73 25.58 -4.26
CA ASN A 109 -16.92 25.88 -3.45
C ASN A 109 -16.73 25.64 -1.94
N ILE A 110 -15.61 25.04 -1.52
CA ILE A 110 -15.37 24.75 -0.11
C ILE A 110 -14.85 25.97 0.65
N HIS A 111 -15.55 26.30 1.73
CA HIS A 111 -15.17 27.34 2.65
C HIS A 111 -13.83 27.04 3.34
N ARG A 112 -12.96 28.06 3.44
CA ARG A 112 -11.58 27.93 3.94
C ARG A 112 -11.47 27.28 5.32
N THR A 113 -12.38 27.60 6.25
CA THR A 113 -12.34 27.06 7.62
C THR A 113 -12.67 25.58 7.67
N VAL A 114 -13.58 25.11 6.81
CA VAL A 114 -13.92 23.67 6.71
C VAL A 114 -12.84 22.92 5.96
N ARG A 115 -12.24 23.53 4.94
CA ARG A 115 -11.04 22.98 4.28
C ARG A 115 -9.92 22.73 5.29
N TRP A 116 -9.63 23.69 6.16
CA TRP A 116 -8.62 23.55 7.22
C TRP A 116 -9.01 22.46 8.23
N ALA A 117 -10.26 22.48 8.72
CA ALA A 117 -10.74 21.46 9.66
C ALA A 117 -10.64 20.04 9.09
N ILE A 118 -10.97 19.85 7.80
CA ILE A 118 -10.81 18.56 7.12
C ILE A 118 -9.33 18.15 7.09
N ARG A 119 -8.42 19.04 6.71
CA ARG A 119 -6.98 18.75 6.67
C ARG A 119 -6.44 18.32 8.04
N GLU A 120 -6.71 19.08 9.09
CA GLU A 120 -6.28 18.76 10.46
C GLU A 120 -6.89 17.46 10.97
N ARG A 121 -8.19 17.25 10.70
CA ARG A 121 -8.88 16.02 11.09
C ARG A 121 -8.30 14.81 10.36
N THR A 122 -7.94 14.93 9.08
CA THR A 122 -7.25 13.87 8.33
C THR A 122 -5.95 13.48 9.03
N LEU A 123 -5.08 14.43 9.40
CA LEU A 123 -3.81 14.16 10.09
C LEU A 123 -4.01 13.36 11.39
N THR A 124 -5.04 13.74 12.16
CA THR A 124 -5.42 13.03 13.38
C THR A 124 -5.91 11.61 13.07
N ILE A 125 -6.74 11.44 12.03
CA ILE A 125 -7.31 10.15 11.63
C ILE A 125 -6.23 9.18 11.13
N VAL A 126 -5.26 9.66 10.33
CA VAL A 126 -4.27 8.78 9.68
C VAL A 126 -3.16 8.30 10.62
N THR A 127 -2.89 9.06 11.68
CA THR A 127 -1.83 8.75 12.67
C THR A 127 -1.91 7.31 13.23
N PRO A 128 -3.06 6.81 13.76
CA PRO A 128 -3.14 5.44 14.27
C PRO A 128 -2.92 4.37 13.19
N TYR A 129 -3.33 4.61 11.94
CA TYR A 129 -3.09 3.68 10.84
C TYR A 129 -1.60 3.59 10.48
N ILE A 130 -0.92 4.73 10.36
CA ILE A 130 0.53 4.78 10.15
C ILE A 130 1.25 4.07 11.31
N ARG A 131 0.82 4.32 12.54
CA ARG A 131 1.35 3.67 13.76
C ARG A 131 1.21 2.15 13.74
N GLN A 132 0.12 1.63 13.17
CA GLN A 132 -0.09 0.20 13.00
C GLN A 132 0.86 -0.36 11.93
N ILE A 133 0.98 0.29 10.77
CA ILE A 133 1.89 -0.14 9.69
C ILE A 133 3.34 -0.23 10.17
N ILE A 134 3.84 0.80 10.86
CA ILE A 134 5.21 0.77 11.41
C ILE A 134 5.38 -0.27 12.51
N GLY A 135 4.30 -0.63 13.23
CA GLY A 135 4.28 -1.72 14.19
C GLY A 135 4.52 -3.07 13.53
N VAL A 136 3.83 -3.33 12.40
CA VAL A 136 4.06 -4.54 11.58
C VAL A 136 5.50 -4.59 11.08
N LEU A 137 6.03 -3.47 10.59
CA LEU A 137 7.43 -3.38 10.16
C LEU A 137 8.41 -3.66 11.31
N ALA A 138 8.13 -3.16 12.52
CA ALA A 138 8.96 -3.40 13.69
C ALA A 138 8.95 -4.86 14.14
N GLU A 139 7.80 -5.54 14.08
CA GLU A 139 7.69 -6.99 14.34
C GLU A 139 8.51 -7.83 13.35
N LEU A 140 8.76 -7.29 12.14
CA LEU A 140 9.60 -7.89 11.11
C LEU A 140 11.08 -7.48 11.21
N GLY A 141 11.46 -6.76 12.27
CA GLY A 141 12.84 -6.40 12.57
C GLY A 141 13.26 -5.00 12.15
N ALA A 142 12.34 -4.14 11.66
CA ALA A 142 12.67 -2.74 11.48
C ALA A 142 12.91 -2.05 12.84
N THR A 143 13.95 -1.22 12.93
CA THR A 143 14.32 -0.53 14.17
C THR A 143 14.32 0.99 13.97
N PRO A 144 13.14 1.64 13.91
CA PRO A 144 13.08 3.09 13.87
C PRO A 144 13.83 3.70 15.07
N PRO A 145 14.60 4.79 14.88
CA PRO A 145 15.36 5.44 15.94
C PRO A 145 14.46 6.17 16.94
N LEU A 146 13.24 6.49 16.52
CA LEU A 146 12.19 7.09 17.34
C LEU A 146 11.27 5.99 17.86
N ASN A 147 10.60 6.24 19.00
CA ASN A 147 9.50 5.37 19.38
C ASN A 147 8.40 5.41 18.30
N LEU A 148 7.59 4.35 18.24
CA LEU A 148 6.63 4.19 17.16
C LEU A 148 5.57 5.31 17.16
N ASP A 149 5.12 5.80 18.32
CA ASP A 149 4.11 6.85 18.38
C ASP A 149 4.63 8.19 17.84
N VAL A 150 5.86 8.58 18.19
CA VAL A 150 6.51 9.79 17.66
C VAL A 150 6.80 9.63 16.18
N ALA A 151 7.30 8.48 15.73
CA ALA A 151 7.52 8.21 14.30
C ALA A 151 6.21 8.36 13.51
N ALA A 152 5.10 7.80 14.01
CA ALA A 152 3.80 7.91 13.37
C ALA A 152 3.29 9.36 13.30
N VAL A 153 3.44 10.13 14.38
CA VAL A 153 3.08 11.55 14.39
C VAL A 153 3.93 12.35 13.40
N MET A 154 5.25 12.10 13.35
CA MET A 154 6.17 12.76 12.43
C MET A 154 5.83 12.44 10.97
N LEU A 155 5.50 11.18 10.67
CA LEU A 155 5.07 10.75 9.34
C LEU A 155 3.71 11.36 8.97
N ALA A 156 2.72 11.31 9.86
CA ALA A 156 1.41 11.89 9.62
C ALA A 156 1.48 13.40 9.42
N HIS A 157 2.02 14.14 10.38
CA HIS A 157 2.02 15.60 10.38
C HIS A 157 3.17 16.22 9.56
N GLY A 158 4.25 15.50 9.28
CA GLY A 158 5.29 15.92 8.36
C GLY A 158 4.89 15.63 6.92
N VAL A 159 4.92 14.34 6.54
CA VAL A 159 4.64 13.90 5.17
C VAL A 159 3.18 14.11 4.78
N GLY A 160 2.24 13.73 5.65
CA GLY A 160 0.81 13.94 5.38
C GLY A 160 0.44 15.42 5.26
N SER A 161 1.10 16.31 6.01
CA SER A 161 0.87 17.75 5.85
C SER A 161 1.34 18.27 4.50
N MET A 162 2.53 17.86 4.03
CA MET A 162 3.01 18.22 2.69
C MET A 162 2.01 17.79 1.62
N ILE A 163 1.47 16.57 1.72
CA ILE A 163 0.47 16.05 0.78
C ILE A 163 -0.83 16.88 0.82
N LEU A 164 -1.35 17.17 2.02
CA LEU A 164 -2.67 17.80 2.19
C LEU A 164 -2.67 19.31 1.94
N HIS A 165 -1.61 20.00 2.33
CA HIS A 165 -1.53 21.46 2.34
C HIS A 165 -0.98 22.06 1.05
N GLU A 166 0.05 21.44 0.48
CA GLU A 166 0.85 22.01 -0.62
C GLU A 166 0.28 21.69 -2.00
N ASP A 167 0.75 22.40 -3.02
CA ASP A 167 0.31 22.18 -4.39
C ASP A 167 0.62 20.76 -4.91
N SER A 168 -0.30 20.16 -5.66
CA SER A 168 -0.16 18.76 -6.08
C SER A 168 1.01 18.55 -7.05
N GLU A 169 1.31 19.53 -7.92
CA GLU A 169 2.46 19.49 -8.83
C GLU A 169 3.77 19.62 -8.05
N TRP A 170 3.80 20.48 -7.03
CA TRP A 170 4.95 20.59 -6.16
C TRP A 170 5.21 19.31 -5.38
N VAL A 171 4.17 18.69 -4.81
CA VAL A 171 4.27 17.40 -4.12
C VAL A 171 4.80 16.32 -5.06
N GLU A 172 4.39 16.32 -6.33
CA GLU A 172 4.96 15.41 -7.35
C GLU A 172 6.48 15.60 -7.49
N GLN A 173 6.93 16.85 -7.65
CA GLN A 173 8.34 17.19 -7.82
C GLN A 173 9.20 16.80 -6.61
N ILE A 174 8.67 16.89 -5.40
CA ILE A 174 9.40 16.56 -4.17
C ILE A 174 9.23 15.12 -3.70
N THR A 175 8.52 14.25 -4.44
CA THR A 175 8.19 12.88 -4.00
C THR A 175 9.44 12.09 -3.56
N ALA A 176 10.56 12.23 -4.27
CA ALA A 176 11.81 11.57 -3.91
C ALA A 176 12.40 12.08 -2.57
N GLU A 177 12.29 13.38 -2.28
CA GLU A 177 12.72 13.96 -1.00
C GLU A 177 11.79 13.55 0.15
N VAL A 178 10.49 13.45 -0.12
CA VAL A 178 9.52 12.91 0.85
C VAL A 178 9.86 11.46 1.22
N GLN A 179 10.17 10.62 0.23
CA GLN A 179 10.59 9.24 0.47
C GLN A 179 11.87 9.17 1.31
N LYS A 180 12.87 10.03 1.04
CA LYS A 180 14.06 10.14 1.89
C LYS A 180 13.72 10.52 3.33
N ALA A 181 12.79 11.45 3.54
CA ALA A 181 12.34 11.81 4.89
C ALA A 181 11.68 10.63 5.61
N VAL A 182 10.84 9.85 4.92
CA VAL A 182 10.26 8.61 5.47
C VAL A 182 11.37 7.63 5.86
N HIS A 183 12.35 7.41 4.99
CA HIS A 183 13.48 6.51 5.26
C HIS A 183 14.26 6.94 6.51
N LEU A 184 14.58 8.23 6.64
CA LEU A 184 15.29 8.77 7.80
C LEU A 184 14.49 8.62 9.10
N ILE A 185 13.17 8.89 9.06
CA ILE A 185 12.29 8.68 10.23
C ILE A 185 12.24 7.21 10.64
N MET A 186 12.30 6.31 9.65
CA MET A 186 12.32 4.86 9.87
C MET A 186 13.71 4.30 10.20
N GLY A 187 14.75 5.13 10.28
CA GLY A 187 16.12 4.71 10.61
C GLY A 187 16.88 4.05 9.48
N LEU A 188 16.42 4.21 8.24
CA LEU A 188 17.08 3.63 7.08
C LEU A 188 18.15 4.59 6.57
N GLU A 189 19.36 4.07 6.42
CA GLU A 189 20.44 4.81 5.78
C GLU A 189 20.07 5.08 4.31
N PRO A 190 20.14 6.34 3.83
CA PRO A 190 19.71 6.69 2.48
C PRO A 190 20.38 5.86 1.38
N GLU A 191 21.62 5.44 1.59
CA GLU A 191 22.38 4.61 0.66
C GLU A 191 21.78 3.21 0.49
N TYR A 192 21.22 2.62 1.55
CA TYR A 192 20.72 1.25 1.54
C TYR A 192 19.19 1.14 1.59
N ALA A 193 18.48 2.26 1.77
CA ALA A 193 17.03 2.27 1.88
C ALA A 193 16.34 1.65 0.66
N GLU A 194 16.87 1.86 -0.55
CA GLU A 194 16.34 1.27 -1.79
C GLU A 194 16.34 -0.25 -1.79
N LEU A 195 17.24 -0.89 -1.02
CA LEU A 195 17.32 -2.35 -0.89
C LEU A 195 16.16 -2.96 -0.09
N MET A 196 15.37 -2.13 0.60
CA MET A 196 14.32 -2.55 1.51
C MET A 196 12.95 -2.66 0.83
N PHE A 197 12.76 -2.05 -0.33
CA PHE A 197 11.43 -1.84 -0.92
C PHE A 197 11.34 -2.41 -2.33
N PRO A 198 10.65 -3.55 -2.50
CA PRO A 198 10.25 -4.01 -3.82
C PRO A 198 9.36 -2.99 -4.53
N VAL A 199 9.65 -2.71 -5.79
CA VAL A 199 8.87 -1.79 -6.64
C VAL A 199 8.51 -2.44 -7.96
N SER A 200 7.39 -2.02 -8.54
CA SER A 200 7.08 -2.37 -9.93
C SER A 200 8.05 -1.62 -10.85
N PRO A 201 8.76 -2.31 -11.77
CA PRO A 201 9.70 -1.66 -12.68
C PRO A 201 8.96 -0.85 -13.75
N MET A 202 9.55 0.27 -14.14
CA MET A 202 9.15 1.05 -15.31
C MET A 202 9.88 0.53 -16.56
N GLN A 203 9.44 0.98 -17.74
CA GLN A 203 10.07 0.62 -19.02
C GLN A 203 11.59 0.90 -19.06
N LYS A 204 12.03 2.00 -18.43
CA LYS A 204 13.46 2.36 -18.34
C LYS A 204 14.28 1.34 -17.54
N ASP A 205 13.65 0.62 -16.61
CA ASP A 205 14.31 -0.31 -15.69
C ASP A 205 14.55 -1.69 -16.33
N ILE A 206 13.82 -2.02 -17.40
CA ILE A 206 13.91 -3.31 -18.10
C ILE A 206 15.34 -3.64 -18.51
N SER A 207 16.07 -2.67 -19.06
CA SER A 207 17.46 -2.87 -19.50
C SER A 207 18.39 -3.29 -18.35
N SER A 208 18.16 -2.78 -17.14
CA SER A 208 18.93 -3.13 -15.95
C SER A 208 18.58 -4.54 -15.46
N LEU A 209 17.29 -4.91 -15.50
CA LEU A 209 16.83 -6.26 -15.13
C LEU A 209 17.34 -7.34 -16.08
N VAL A 210 17.40 -7.04 -17.38
CA VAL A 210 17.96 -7.95 -18.39
C VAL A 210 19.45 -8.18 -18.13
N LYS A 211 20.23 -7.12 -17.84
CA LYS A 211 21.64 -7.23 -17.44
C LYS A 211 21.84 -8.07 -16.19
N LEU A 212 20.98 -7.89 -15.18
CA LEU A 212 20.99 -8.70 -13.96
C LEU A 212 20.81 -10.19 -14.30
N ALA A 213 19.80 -10.53 -15.12
CA ALA A 213 19.54 -11.90 -15.54
C ALA A 213 20.68 -12.50 -16.38
N GLU A 214 21.27 -11.74 -17.31
CA GLU A 214 22.43 -12.14 -18.11
C GLU A 214 23.63 -12.50 -17.24
N GLY A 215 23.92 -11.70 -16.21
CA GLY A 215 24.99 -11.96 -15.25
C GLY A 215 24.81 -13.27 -14.48
N MET A 216 23.59 -13.81 -14.46
CA MET A 216 23.24 -15.05 -13.77
C MET A 216 22.82 -16.18 -14.72
N LYS A 217 23.00 -16.05 -16.04
CA LYS A 217 22.56 -17.01 -17.06
C LYS A 217 22.98 -18.46 -16.81
N GLN A 218 24.12 -18.68 -16.14
CA GLN A 218 24.59 -20.03 -15.76
C GLN A 218 23.63 -20.79 -14.82
N TYR A 219 22.75 -20.06 -14.12
CA TYR A 219 21.75 -20.62 -13.21
C TYR A 219 20.36 -20.77 -13.88
N PHE A 220 20.22 -20.37 -15.15
CA PHE A 220 18.96 -20.39 -15.90
C PHE A 220 19.13 -21.21 -17.18
N PRO A 221 18.81 -22.51 -17.16
CA PRO A 221 18.89 -23.37 -18.33
C PRO A 221 18.00 -22.82 -19.45
N GLY A 222 18.53 -22.70 -20.66
CA GLY A 222 17.78 -22.19 -21.81
C GLY A 222 17.57 -20.67 -21.84
N PHE A 223 18.31 -19.90 -21.04
CA PHE A 223 18.23 -18.43 -21.08
C PHE A 223 18.61 -17.87 -22.46
N GLU A 224 17.66 -17.21 -23.11
CA GLU A 224 17.83 -16.41 -24.31
C GLU A 224 17.43 -14.96 -24.00
N GLN A 225 18.33 -14.02 -24.29
CA GLN A 225 18.22 -12.64 -23.81
C GLN A 225 17.02 -11.90 -24.44
N SER A 226 16.81 -12.06 -25.75
CA SER A 226 15.73 -11.37 -26.46
C SER A 226 14.34 -11.90 -26.09
N GLU A 227 14.23 -13.21 -25.88
CA GLU A 227 13.02 -13.86 -25.38
C GLU A 227 12.71 -13.40 -23.95
N PHE A 228 13.73 -13.42 -23.07
CA PHE A 228 13.58 -12.95 -21.69
C PHE A 228 13.16 -11.48 -21.61
N GLU A 229 13.80 -10.60 -22.38
CA GLU A 229 13.43 -9.18 -22.41
C GLU A 229 11.98 -8.98 -22.88
N THR A 230 11.54 -9.73 -23.89
CA THR A 230 10.17 -9.65 -24.41
C THR A 230 9.16 -10.11 -23.36
N GLN A 231 9.42 -11.24 -22.69
CA GLN A 231 8.57 -11.76 -21.61
C GLN A 231 8.53 -10.79 -20.42
N LEU A 232 9.67 -10.22 -20.04
CA LEU A 232 9.77 -9.31 -18.91
C LEU A 232 9.00 -8.01 -19.16
N LYS A 233 9.04 -7.45 -20.39
CA LYS A 233 8.23 -6.29 -20.77
C LYS A 233 6.74 -6.58 -20.65
N ALA A 234 6.27 -7.69 -21.23
CA ALA A 234 4.87 -8.08 -21.16
C ALA A 234 4.39 -8.29 -19.72
N LYS A 235 5.22 -8.90 -18.87
CA LYS A 235 4.92 -9.08 -17.44
C LYS A 235 4.94 -7.75 -16.67
N ALA A 236 5.88 -6.86 -16.97
CA ALA A 236 5.92 -5.55 -16.33
C ALA A 236 4.65 -4.72 -16.62
N GLU A 237 4.14 -4.78 -17.85
CA GLU A 237 2.86 -4.16 -18.25
C GLU A 237 1.67 -4.74 -17.46
N ASN A 238 1.71 -6.03 -17.12
CA ASN A 238 0.70 -6.71 -16.32
C ASN A 238 0.92 -6.61 -14.80
N HIS A 239 1.88 -5.80 -14.34
CA HIS A 239 2.28 -5.70 -12.92
C HIS A 239 2.77 -7.03 -12.29
N GLU A 240 3.28 -7.93 -13.12
CA GLU A 240 3.74 -9.28 -12.78
C GLU A 240 5.26 -9.35 -12.49
N VAL A 241 5.90 -8.20 -12.27
CA VAL A 241 7.33 -8.09 -11.99
C VAL A 241 7.55 -7.15 -10.81
N LEU A 242 8.42 -7.56 -9.89
CA LEU A 242 8.93 -6.71 -8.82
C LEU A 242 10.45 -6.68 -8.86
N ALA A 243 11.01 -5.51 -8.61
CA ALA A 243 12.45 -5.28 -8.61
C ALA A 243 12.88 -4.59 -7.32
N ILE A 244 14.11 -4.87 -6.88
CA ILE A 244 14.83 -4.08 -5.89
C ILE A 244 16.04 -3.46 -6.60
N ARG A 245 16.31 -2.19 -6.29
CA ARG A 245 17.36 -1.41 -6.93
C ARG A 245 18.38 -0.90 -5.92
N HIS A 246 19.56 -0.58 -6.43
CA HIS A 246 20.57 0.18 -5.71
C HIS A 246 21.35 1.02 -6.72
N ARG A 247 21.33 2.35 -6.54
CA ARG A 247 22.07 3.31 -7.40
C ARG A 247 21.76 3.08 -8.88
N GLU A 248 20.47 3.11 -9.22
CA GLU A 248 19.89 2.90 -10.56
C GLU A 248 20.01 1.49 -11.16
N ASN A 249 20.74 0.57 -10.53
CA ASN A 249 20.87 -0.80 -11.01
C ASN A 249 19.88 -1.74 -10.31
N ALA A 250 19.27 -2.64 -11.07
CA ALA A 250 18.50 -3.74 -10.50
C ALA A 250 19.45 -4.74 -9.85
N VAL A 251 19.25 -4.98 -8.56
CA VAL A 251 20.04 -5.94 -7.76
C VAL A 251 19.22 -7.16 -7.35
N GLY A 252 17.91 -7.12 -7.55
CA GLY A 252 17.02 -8.25 -7.39
C GLY A 252 15.76 -8.10 -8.24
N CYS A 253 15.23 -9.22 -8.71
CA CYS A 253 14.03 -9.28 -9.54
C CYS A 253 13.25 -10.56 -9.24
N ILE A 254 11.92 -10.46 -9.15
CA ILE A 254 11.01 -11.60 -9.18
C ILE A 254 9.93 -11.34 -10.23
N ALA A 255 9.65 -12.35 -11.04
CA ALA A 255 8.55 -12.36 -11.99
C ALA A 255 7.63 -13.53 -11.66
N PHE A 256 6.33 -13.31 -11.81
CA PHE A 256 5.29 -14.28 -11.49
C PHE A 256 4.14 -14.19 -12.48
N SER A 257 3.19 -15.13 -12.44
CA SER A 257 2.02 -15.18 -13.30
C SER A 257 0.77 -15.36 -12.47
N HIS A 258 -0.16 -14.41 -12.58
CA HIS A 258 -1.48 -14.53 -11.99
C HIS A 258 -2.31 -15.62 -12.66
N GLU A 259 -2.19 -15.76 -13.98
CA GLU A 259 -2.92 -16.77 -14.76
C GLU A 259 -2.52 -18.19 -14.34
N LYS A 260 -1.22 -18.43 -14.15
CA LYS A 260 -0.68 -19.75 -13.82
C LYS A 260 -0.58 -20.02 -12.32
N ASN A 261 -0.75 -19.00 -11.47
CA ASN A 261 -0.34 -19.02 -10.07
C ASN A 261 1.09 -19.57 -9.91
N GLU A 262 2.04 -19.00 -10.64
CA GLU A 262 3.41 -19.50 -10.69
C GLU A 262 4.41 -18.36 -10.52
N ILE A 263 5.50 -18.61 -9.80
CA ILE A 263 6.69 -17.77 -9.83
C ILE A 263 7.54 -18.26 -11.00
N ASP A 264 7.70 -17.41 -12.01
CA ASP A 264 8.45 -17.75 -13.22
C ASP A 264 9.96 -17.65 -12.96
N PHE A 265 10.37 -16.64 -12.19
CA PHE A 265 11.78 -16.31 -12.00
C PHE A 265 12.00 -15.52 -10.72
N LEU A 266 13.10 -15.82 -10.02
CA LEU A 266 13.63 -15.01 -8.92
C LEU A 266 15.14 -14.98 -9.04
N ALA A 267 15.72 -13.78 -9.02
CA ALA A 267 17.15 -13.62 -9.02
C ALA A 267 17.60 -12.44 -8.17
N VAL A 268 18.79 -12.61 -7.57
CA VAL A 268 19.44 -11.61 -6.73
C VAL A 268 20.91 -11.63 -7.10
N ASP A 269 21.44 -10.44 -7.36
CA ASP A 269 22.84 -10.21 -7.66
C ASP A 269 23.73 -10.89 -6.59
N PRO A 270 24.77 -11.66 -6.99
CA PRO A 270 25.67 -12.33 -6.07
C PRO A 270 26.25 -11.44 -4.96
N GLU A 271 26.57 -10.18 -5.24
CA GLU A 271 27.14 -9.23 -4.28
C GLU A 271 26.14 -8.85 -3.17
N TYR A 272 24.85 -8.92 -3.47
CA TYR A 272 23.77 -8.54 -2.56
C TYR A 272 23.09 -9.75 -1.92
N ARG A 273 23.62 -10.96 -2.09
CA ARG A 273 23.09 -12.15 -1.42
C ARG A 273 23.21 -12.03 0.10
N ARG A 274 22.34 -12.75 0.82
CA ARG A 274 22.27 -12.75 2.29
C ARG A 274 21.89 -11.39 2.92
N SER A 275 21.37 -10.44 2.13
CA SER A 275 20.83 -9.16 2.59
C SER A 275 19.30 -9.15 2.78
N GLY A 276 18.63 -10.29 2.55
CA GLY A 276 17.17 -10.43 2.65
C GLY A 276 16.37 -10.00 1.41
N ILE A 277 17.03 -9.56 0.32
CA ILE A 277 16.35 -9.13 -0.93
C ILE A 277 15.40 -10.21 -1.48
N ALA A 278 15.86 -11.47 -1.57
CA ALA A 278 15.04 -12.57 -2.07
C ALA A 278 13.77 -12.77 -1.23
N SER A 279 13.90 -12.70 0.10
CA SER A 279 12.77 -12.82 1.02
C SER A 279 11.78 -11.68 0.83
N ARG A 280 12.26 -10.43 0.72
CA ARG A 280 11.39 -9.25 0.50
C ARG A 280 10.63 -9.35 -0.83
N LEU A 281 11.34 -9.71 -1.91
CA LEU A 281 10.73 -9.95 -3.21
C LEU A 281 9.67 -11.06 -3.16
N LEU A 282 9.98 -12.19 -2.52
CA LEU A 282 9.04 -13.31 -2.40
C LEU A 282 7.82 -12.95 -1.56
N ILE A 283 8.01 -12.32 -0.39
CA ILE A 283 6.91 -11.88 0.49
C ILE A 283 5.97 -10.95 -0.29
N THR A 284 6.53 -9.94 -0.97
CA THR A 284 5.74 -8.99 -1.74
C THR A 284 5.07 -9.65 -2.95
N ALA A 285 5.74 -10.53 -3.69
CA ALA A 285 5.11 -11.25 -4.81
C ALA A 285 3.95 -12.16 -4.34
N MET A 286 4.15 -12.90 -3.24
CA MET A 286 3.12 -13.77 -2.66
C MET A 286 1.89 -12.98 -2.17
N SER A 287 2.07 -11.70 -1.81
CA SER A 287 0.98 -10.82 -1.41
C SER A 287 0.03 -10.44 -2.56
N GLU A 288 0.49 -10.54 -3.82
CA GLU A 288 -0.30 -10.23 -5.03
C GLU A 288 -1.33 -11.31 -5.35
N PHE A 289 -1.18 -12.51 -4.77
CA PHE A 289 -2.15 -13.59 -4.89
C PHE A 289 -3.21 -13.51 -3.79
N SER A 290 -4.36 -14.15 -3.99
CA SER A 290 -5.37 -14.28 -2.93
C SER A 290 -4.88 -15.21 -1.82
N ALA A 291 -5.25 -14.92 -0.57
CA ALA A 291 -4.93 -15.80 0.55
C ALA A 291 -5.51 -17.21 0.33
N GLY A 292 -4.71 -18.23 0.57
CA GLY A 292 -5.08 -19.63 0.38
C GLY A 292 -4.82 -20.18 -1.03
N THR A 293 -4.49 -19.35 -2.02
CA THR A 293 -4.06 -19.80 -3.35
C THR A 293 -2.79 -20.64 -3.24
N GLU A 294 -2.71 -21.72 -4.01
CA GLU A 294 -1.48 -22.48 -4.20
C GLU A 294 -0.67 -21.84 -5.32
N VAL A 295 0.57 -21.49 -5.03
CA VAL A 295 1.52 -20.90 -5.98
C VAL A 295 2.64 -21.89 -6.22
N SER A 296 2.94 -22.18 -7.48
CA SER A 296 4.05 -23.04 -7.86
C SER A 296 5.32 -22.25 -8.18
N VAL A 297 6.46 -22.93 -8.13
CA VAL A 297 7.71 -22.50 -8.76
C VAL A 297 8.41 -23.72 -9.33
N VAL A 298 8.93 -23.61 -10.55
CA VAL A 298 9.77 -24.66 -11.13
C VAL A 298 11.22 -24.35 -10.80
N THR A 299 11.89 -25.27 -10.14
CA THR A 299 13.33 -25.16 -9.83
C THR A 299 14.02 -26.50 -10.05
N TYR A 300 15.33 -26.57 -9.82
CA TYR A 300 16.07 -27.82 -9.97
C TYR A 300 15.54 -28.90 -9.00
N ARG A 301 15.66 -30.16 -9.41
CA ARG A 301 15.28 -31.31 -8.58
C ARG A 301 16.20 -31.49 -7.37
N GLU A 302 15.75 -32.28 -6.41
CA GLU A 302 16.59 -32.68 -5.27
C GLU A 302 17.91 -33.33 -5.74
N GLY A 303 19.01 -33.00 -5.05
CA GLY A 303 20.35 -33.50 -5.37
C GLY A 303 21.10 -32.72 -6.46
N ASP A 304 20.47 -31.74 -7.10
CA ASP A 304 21.13 -30.87 -8.07
C ASP A 304 21.93 -29.75 -7.39
N SER A 305 23.21 -29.62 -7.74
CA SER A 305 24.10 -28.63 -7.15
C SER A 305 23.74 -27.19 -7.53
N LEU A 306 23.14 -26.97 -8.71
CA LEU A 306 22.76 -25.63 -9.17
C LEU A 306 21.55 -25.08 -8.42
N GLY A 307 20.63 -25.94 -7.97
CA GLY A 307 19.43 -25.50 -7.26
C GLY A 307 19.46 -25.67 -5.75
N THR A 308 20.57 -26.12 -5.16
CA THR A 308 20.65 -26.37 -3.71
C THR A 308 20.23 -25.14 -2.89
N GLU A 309 20.72 -23.95 -3.24
CA GLU A 309 20.38 -22.71 -2.52
C GLU A 309 18.94 -22.25 -2.81
N ALA A 310 18.48 -22.33 -4.07
CA ALA A 310 17.12 -21.95 -4.45
C ALA A 310 16.07 -22.84 -3.76
N ARG A 311 16.27 -24.17 -3.77
CA ARG A 311 15.40 -25.13 -3.08
C ARG A 311 15.35 -24.85 -1.58
N ARG A 312 16.52 -24.68 -0.94
CA ARG A 312 16.59 -24.38 0.48
C ARG A 312 15.81 -23.10 0.81
N PHE A 313 15.93 -22.06 -0.01
CA PHE A 313 15.19 -20.81 0.16
C PHE A 313 13.67 -20.99 0.05
N TYR A 314 13.18 -21.66 -0.98
CA TYR A 314 11.74 -21.92 -1.15
C TYR A 314 11.18 -22.81 -0.03
N GLN A 315 11.90 -23.86 0.36
CA GLN A 315 11.50 -24.75 1.45
C GLN A 315 11.42 -24.01 2.80
N LYS A 316 12.41 -23.14 3.10
CA LYS A 316 12.37 -22.23 4.26
C LYS A 316 11.20 -21.25 4.22
N SER A 317 10.72 -20.94 3.02
CA SER A 317 9.56 -20.08 2.78
C SER A 317 8.24 -20.87 2.74
N GLY A 318 8.23 -22.15 3.10
CA GLY A 318 7.03 -22.98 3.20
C GLY A 318 6.59 -23.67 1.91
N PHE A 319 7.42 -23.67 0.86
CA PHE A 319 7.17 -24.49 -0.33
C PHE A 319 7.58 -25.95 -0.07
N HIS A 320 6.84 -26.88 -0.65
CA HIS A 320 7.15 -28.31 -0.58
C HIS A 320 7.24 -28.93 -1.97
N ASP A 321 7.88 -30.09 -2.02
CA ASP A 321 8.14 -30.84 -3.24
C ASP A 321 6.84 -31.35 -3.88
N GLY A 322 6.66 -31.05 -5.17
CA GLY A 322 5.62 -31.57 -6.03
C GLY A 322 6.19 -32.48 -7.11
N GLU A 323 5.59 -32.43 -8.30
CA GLU A 323 5.93 -33.32 -9.42
C GLU A 323 7.33 -33.04 -10.01
N LEU A 324 7.99 -34.12 -10.46
CA LEU A 324 9.19 -34.03 -11.29
C LEU A 324 8.77 -33.75 -12.73
N LEU A 325 9.49 -32.87 -13.40
CA LEU A 325 9.21 -32.46 -14.77
C LEU A 325 10.51 -32.12 -15.53
N THR A 326 10.39 -31.90 -16.82
CA THR A 326 11.49 -31.37 -17.64
C THR A 326 11.12 -29.97 -18.10
N ALA A 327 11.95 -28.98 -17.79
CA ALA A 327 11.79 -27.60 -18.24
C ALA A 327 13.05 -27.17 -19.00
N PHE A 328 12.90 -26.56 -20.17
CA PHE A 328 14.01 -26.14 -21.04
C PHE A 328 15.04 -27.25 -21.34
N GLY A 329 14.56 -28.49 -21.47
CA GLY A 329 15.41 -29.67 -21.69
C GLY A 329 16.22 -30.12 -20.46
N TYR A 330 15.95 -29.55 -19.27
CA TYR A 330 16.64 -29.84 -18.03
C TYR A 330 15.70 -30.53 -16.99
N PRO A 331 16.17 -31.54 -16.23
CA PRO A 331 15.39 -32.18 -15.17
C PRO A 331 15.12 -31.23 -14.00
N CYS A 332 13.86 -30.91 -13.76
CA CYS A 332 13.41 -29.97 -12.75
C CYS A 332 12.37 -30.61 -11.82
N GLN A 333 11.97 -29.86 -10.81
CA GLN A 333 10.89 -30.20 -9.90
C GLN A 333 10.02 -28.98 -9.63
N ARG A 334 8.71 -29.19 -9.62
CA ARG A 334 7.72 -28.19 -9.22
C ARG A 334 7.66 -28.17 -7.71
N LEU A 335 7.82 -27.00 -7.11
CA LEU A 335 7.60 -26.75 -5.68
C LEU A 335 6.28 -25.98 -5.53
N ILE A 336 5.52 -26.27 -4.48
CA ILE A 336 4.19 -25.70 -4.25
C ILE A 336 4.16 -25.04 -2.87
N GLY A 337 3.74 -23.78 -2.80
CA GLY A 337 3.56 -23.02 -1.57
C GLY A 337 2.14 -22.50 -1.47
N LYS A 338 1.61 -22.39 -0.24
CA LYS A 338 0.28 -21.82 -0.01
C LYS A 338 0.42 -20.37 0.44
N VAL A 339 -0.34 -19.48 -0.19
CA VAL A 339 -0.33 -18.05 0.13
C VAL A 339 -0.95 -17.85 1.52
N PRO A 340 -0.21 -17.29 2.49
CA PRO A 340 -0.71 -17.08 3.84
C PRO A 340 -1.71 -15.91 3.92
N SER A 341 -2.56 -15.94 4.94
CA SER A 341 -3.45 -14.82 5.29
C SER A 341 -2.72 -13.68 6.02
N SER A 342 -1.51 -13.95 6.54
CA SER A 342 -0.60 -12.99 7.17
C SER A 342 0.76 -12.95 6.46
N VAL A 343 1.76 -12.28 7.03
CA VAL A 343 3.05 -12.09 6.38
C VAL A 343 3.69 -13.45 6.21
N LEU A 344 4.19 -13.73 5.01
CA LEU A 344 4.94 -14.95 4.75
C LEU A 344 6.21 -14.95 5.60
N LYS A 345 6.33 -15.95 6.47
CA LYS A 345 7.52 -16.15 7.30
C LYS A 345 8.58 -16.89 6.49
N VAL A 346 9.71 -16.26 6.27
CA VAL A 346 10.89 -16.87 5.65
C VAL A 346 11.90 -17.13 6.78
N ASN A 347 11.98 -18.39 7.23
CA ASN A 347 12.79 -18.80 8.40
C ASN A 347 14.25 -19.09 8.07
#